data_AF-A0A920MDS1-F1
#
_entry.id   AF-A0A920MDS1-F1
#
_cell.length_a   1.000
_cell.length_b   1.000
_cell.length_c   1.000
_cell.angle_alpha   90.00
_cell.angle_beta   90.00
_cell.angle_gamma   90.00
#
_symmetry.space_group_name_H-M   'P 1'
#
loop_
_entity.id
_entity.type
_entity.pdbx_description
1 polymer ?
#
loop_
_entity_poly.entity_id
_entity_poly.type
_entity_poly.pdbx_seq_one_letter_code
_entity_poly.pdbx_strand_id
1 'polypeptide(L)' 'MKKQRQHLITQLLAENFVSSQEQLISLLKDHEINATQATVSRDLDELGSVMVRVSGGAMVYEISLNPPARGMFMKTI' A
#
# COMPACT_ATOMS: atom_id res chain seq x y z
N MET A 1 -15.46 -8.47 -1.06
CA MET A 1 -14.05 -8.88 -1.02
C MET A 1 -13.09 -7.79 -1.51
N LYS A 2 -12.95 -7.49 -2.82
CA LYS A 2 -11.99 -6.46 -3.29
C LYS A 2 -12.20 -5.07 -2.66
N LYS A 3 -13.42 -4.51 -2.73
CA LYS A 3 -13.74 -3.19 -2.15
C LYS A 3 -13.47 -3.11 -0.65
N GLN A 4 -13.81 -4.17 0.09
CA GLN A 4 -13.56 -4.26 1.53
C GLN A 4 -12.06 -4.28 1.83
N ARG A 5 -11.29 -5.09 1.10
CA ARG A 5 -9.83 -5.13 1.25
C ARG A 5 -9.19 -3.78 0.90
N GLN A 6 -9.59 -3.15 -0.20
CA GLN A 6 -9.08 -1.83 -0.58
C GLN A 6 -9.42 -0.74 0.45
N HIS A 7 -10.63 -0.77 1.00
CA HIS A 7 -11.01 0.11 2.10
C HIS A 7 -10.10 -0.08 3.32
N LEU A 8 -9.89 -1.34 3.73
CA LEU A 8 -9.01 -1.66 4.84
C LEU A 8 -7.55 -1.26 4.56
N ILE A 9 -7.04 -1.46 3.33
CA ILE A 9 -5.70 -0.99 2.93
C ILE A 9 -5.58 0.51 3.17
N THR A 10 -6.56 1.32 2.72
CA THR A 10 -6.52 2.77 2.96
C THR A 10 -6.47 3.11 4.45
N GLN A 11 -7.22 2.42 5.30
CA GLN A 11 -7.19 2.63 6.75
C GLN A 11 -5.82 2.24 7.34
N LEU A 12 -5.32 1.06 7.00
CA LEU A 12 -4.04 0.56 7.50
C LEU A 12 -2.87 1.47 7.12
N LEU A 13 -2.86 2.01 5.90
CA LEU A 13 -1.84 2.97 5.46
C LEU A 13 -1.95 4.33 6.18
N ALA A 14 -3.15 4.75 6.56
CA ALA A 14 -3.34 5.99 7.32
C ALA A 14 -2.95 5.85 8.80
N GLU A 15 -3.06 4.64 9.36
CA GLU A 15 -2.84 4.37 10.78
C GLU A 15 -1.44 3.83 11.10
N ASN A 16 -0.72 3.32 10.09
CA ASN A 16 0.56 2.63 10.29
C ASN A 16 1.63 3.11 9.30
N PHE A 17 2.90 3.10 9.75
CA PHE A 17 4.05 3.22 8.86
C PHE A 17 4.32 1.89 8.14
N VAL A 18 3.66 1.70 7.00
CA VAL A 18 3.79 0.49 6.17
C VAL A 18 4.90 0.68 5.15
N SER A 19 6.02 -0.02 5.35
CA SER A 19 7.22 0.08 4.53
C SER A 19 7.35 -0.99 3.44
N SER A 20 6.55 -2.07 3.50
CA SER A 20 6.60 -3.16 2.53
C SER A 20 5.23 -3.81 2.28
N GLN A 21 5.11 -4.51 1.15
CA GLN A 21 3.89 -5.25 0.83
C GLN A 21 3.69 -6.45 1.76
N GLU A 22 4.77 -7.09 2.22
CA GLU A 22 4.73 -8.20 3.17
C GLU A 22 4.18 -7.74 4.53
N GLN A 23 4.54 -6.54 4.97
CA GLN A 23 3.97 -5.91 6.16
C GLN A 23 2.46 -5.68 5.98
N LEU A 24 2.05 -5.14 4.83
CA LEU A 24 0.63 -4.92 4.53
C LEU A 24 -0.17 -6.23 4.47
N ILE A 25 0.40 -7.30 3.90
CA ILE A 25 -0.22 -8.64 3.90
C ILE A 25 -0.41 -9.15 5.33
N SER A 26 0.59 -8.95 6.20
CA SER A 26 0.51 -9.37 7.61
C SER A 26 -0.61 -8.63 8.34
N LEU A 27 -0.69 -7.31 8.17
CA LEU A 27 -1.77 -6.50 8.74
C LEU A 27 -3.15 -6.92 8.21
N LEU A 28 -3.29 -7.16 6.90
CA LEU A 28 -4.55 -7.65 6.33
C LEU A 28 -4.97 -9.01 6.92
N LYS A 29 -4.01 -9.90 7.17
CA LYS A 29 -4.26 -11.20 7.77
C LYS A 29 -4.76 -11.09 9.21
N ASP A 30 -4.27 -10.12 9.98
CA ASP A 30 -4.75 -9.85 11.34
C ASP A 30 -6.23 -9.41 11.37
N HIS A 31 -6.73 -8.91 10.24
CA HIS A 31 -8.15 -8.61 9.99
C HIS A 31 -8.87 -9.70 9.18
N GLU A 32 -8.34 -10.93 9.19
CA GLU A 32 -8.91 -12.12 8.52
C GLU A 32 -9.02 -11.99 6.98
N ILE A 33 -8.29 -11.04 6.37
CA ILE A 33 -8.22 -10.87 4.92
C ILE A 33 -6.92 -11.49 4.39
N ASN A 34 -7.05 -12.66 3.76
CA ASN A 34 -5.93 -13.28 3.06
C ASN A 34 -5.69 -12.61 1.70
N ALA A 35 -4.46 -12.19 1.44
CA ALA A 35 -4.03 -11.61 0.17
C ALA A 35 -2.62 -12.07 -0.19
N THR A 36 -2.32 -12.12 -1.49
CA THR A 36 -0.97 -12.36 -2.00
C THR A 36 -0.28 -11.04 -2.32
N GLN A 37 1.05 -11.05 -2.48
CA GLN A 37 1.82 -9.89 -2.93
C GLN A 37 1.27 -9.32 -4.25
N ALA A 38 0.99 -10.17 -5.24
CA ALA A 38 0.38 -9.74 -6.52
C ALA A 38 -1.00 -9.08 -6.35
N THR A 39 -1.76 -9.48 -5.33
CA THR A 39 -3.07 -8.88 -5.03
C THR A 39 -2.90 -7.50 -4.38
N VAL A 40 -2.03 -7.40 -3.38
CA VAL A 40 -1.74 -6.15 -2.66
C VAL A 40 -1.10 -5.12 -3.58
N SER A 41 -0.13 -5.52 -4.42
CA SER A 41 0.50 -4.64 -5.40
C SER A 41 -0.53 -4.00 -6.34
N ARG A 42 -1.46 -4.79 -6.87
CA ARG A 42 -2.52 -4.26 -7.75
C ARG A 42 -3.46 -3.31 -7.02
N ASP A 43 -3.82 -3.62 -5.79
CA ASP A 43 -4.69 -2.75 -5.01
C ASP A 43 -4.00 -1.42 -4.68
N LEU A 44 -2.71 -1.43 -4.32
CA LEU A 44 -1.91 -0.22 -4.11
C LEU A 44 -1.84 0.64 -5.39
N ASP A 45 -1.60 0.01 -6.54
CA ASP A 45 -1.57 0.69 -7.85
C ASP A 45 -2.92 1.30 -8.21
N GLU A 46 -4.02 0.58 -7.98
CA GLU A 46 -5.38 1.04 -8.25
C GLU A 46 -5.83 2.15 -7.29
N LEU A 47 -5.39 2.09 -6.03
CA LEU A 47 -5.64 3.11 -5.01
C LEU A 47 -4.76 4.36 -5.19
N GLY A 48 -3.81 4.34 -6.12
CA GLY A 48 -2.88 5.46 -6.33
C GLY A 48 -1.90 5.64 -5.17
N SER A 49 -1.51 4.54 -4.53
CA SER A 49 -0.52 4.59 -3.46
C SER A 49 0.87 4.92 -4.00
N VAL A 50 1.62 5.69 -3.22
CA VAL A 50 3.00 6.09 -3.51
C VAL A 50 3.87 5.82 -2.29
N MET A 51 5.17 5.62 -2.51
CA MET A 51 6.14 5.59 -1.41
C MET A 51 6.60 7.01 -1.11
N VAL A 52 6.35 7.50 0.10
CA VAL A 52 6.79 8.81 0.58
C VAL A 52 7.92 8.64 1.58
N ARG A 53 8.81 9.64 1.64
CA ARG A 53 9.84 9.69 2.68
C ARG A 53 9.30 10.41 3.91
N VAL A 54 9.25 9.74 5.04
CA VAL A 54 8.82 10.33 6.31
C VAL A 54 9.99 10.90 7.11
N SER A 55 9.69 11.74 8.09
CA SER A 55 10.65 12.24 9.07
C SER A 55 11.39 11.07 9.72
N GLY A 56 12.72 11.03 9.57
CA GLY A 56 13.56 9.88 9.96
C GLY A 56 14.13 9.10 8.77
N GLY A 57 13.71 9.41 7.54
CA GLY A 57 14.33 8.94 6.31
C GLY A 57 13.82 7.61 5.78
N ALA A 58 12.90 6.96 6.50
CA ALA A 58 12.19 5.76 6.06
C ALA A 58 11.21 6.07 4.91
N MET A 59 10.96 5.07 4.07
CA MET A 59 9.97 5.14 2.99
C MET A 59 8.74 4.33 3.38
N VAL A 60 7.54 4.89 3.21
CA VAL A 60 6.26 4.23 3.55
C VAL A 60 5.23 4.44 2.45
N TYR A 61 4.29 3.51 2.33
CA TYR A 61 3.14 3.65 1.45
C TYR A 61 2.13 4.67 2.01
N GLU A 62 1.69 5.59 1.16
CA GLU A 62 0.62 6.57 1.43
C GLU A 62 -0.33 6.63 0.24
N ILE A 63 -1.59 7.02 0.45
CA ILE A 63 -2.56 7.25 -0.64
C ILE A 63 -2.39 8.68 -1.16
N SER A 64 -2.03 8.84 -2.43
CA SER A 64 -1.94 10.17 -3.05
C SER A 64 -3.27 10.58 -3.67
N LEU A 65 -3.75 11.79 -3.34
CA LEU A 65 -4.87 12.42 -4.04
C LEU A 65 -4.50 12.88 -5.46
N ASN A 66 -3.20 12.95 -5.77
CA ASN A 66 -2.67 13.30 -7.08
C ASN A 66 -1.67 12.22 -7.51
N PRO A 67 -2.12 11.10 -8.07
CA PRO A 67 -1.22 10.03 -8.48
C PRO A 67 -0.25 10.58 -9.53
N PRO A 68 1.07 10.38 -9.38
CA PRO A 68 2.01 10.74 -10.44
C PRO A 68 1.59 10.01 -11.73
N ALA A 69 1.72 10.70 -12.88
CA ALA A 69 1.35 10.14 -14.18
C ALA A 69 1.88 8.71 -14.31
N ARG A 70 0.97 7.75 -14.55
CA ARG A 70 1.28 6.31 -14.67
C ARG A 70 2.52 6.13 -15.55
N GLY A 71 3.63 5.73 -14.95
CA GLY A 71 4.93 5.58 -15.63
C GLY A 71 6.16 5.86 -14.78
N MET A 72 6.01 6.48 -13.61
CA MET A 72 7.13 6.87 -12.74
C MET A 72 7.20 6.03 -11.46
N PHE A 73 7.25 4.70 -11.61
CA PHE A 73 7.69 3.83 -10.51
C PHE A 73 8.97 3.13 -10.93
N MET A 74 10.02 3.35 -10.14
CA MET A 74 11.21 2.51 -10.16
C MET A 74 10.74 1.09 -9.85
N LYS A 75 10.79 0.20 -10.84
CA LYS A 75 10.88 -1.23 -10.57
C LYS A 75 12.15 -1.43 -9.76
N THR A 76 12.02 -1.56 -8.46
CA THR A 76 13.10 -2.12 -7.64
C THR A 76 13.30 -3.54 -8.16
N ILE A 77 14.51 -3.76 -8.67
CA ILE A 77 15.13 -5.00 -9.12
C ILE A 77 14.84 -6.20 -8.21
#